data_AF-A0A2W7AG23-F1
#
_entry.id   AF-A0A2W7AG23-F1
#
_cell.length_a   1.000
_cell.length_b   1.000
_cell.length_c   1.000
_cell.angle_alpha   90.00
_cell.angle_beta   90.00
_cell.angle_gamma   90.00
#
_symmetry.space_group_name_H-M   'P 1'
#
loop_
_entity.id
_entity.type
_entity.pdbx_description
1 polymer ?
#
loop_
_entity_poly.entity_id
_entity_poly.type
_entity_poly.pdbx_seq_one_letter_code
_entity_poly.pdbx_strand_id
1 'polypeptide(L)'
;MNQAFNSHGLQLSRRLVATSCPVPIPRRLWERLIVNVGIDQDETRWADVSNKTLNQLIQELTQGQYTISGKGIFKEEFVTCGGIKLNQVDFKTMESRQCPGLYLAGEILDIDGVTGGFNFQSAWTTGWLAGQAMGAMS
;
A
#
# COMPACT_ATOMS: atom_id res chain seq x y z
N MET A 1 -19.42 13.04 0.08
CA MET A 1 -18.55 14.23 0.09
C MET A 1 -19.33 15.53 -0.12
N ASN A 2 -20.06 15.68 -1.25
CA ASN A 2 -20.81 16.91 -1.56
C ASN A 2 -21.78 17.38 -0.46
N GLN A 3 -22.42 16.44 0.26
CA GLN A 3 -23.29 16.79 1.39
C GLN A 3 -22.54 17.41 2.57
N ALA A 4 -21.30 16.98 2.88
CA ALA A 4 -20.51 17.54 3.98
C ALA A 4 -20.09 18.99 3.71
N PHE A 5 -19.76 19.32 2.46
CA PHE A 5 -19.45 20.70 2.05
C PHE A 5 -20.71 21.58 1.97
N ASN A 6 -21.84 21.03 1.51
CA ASN A 6 -23.09 21.79 1.37
C ASN A 6 -23.82 22.03 2.70
N SER A 7 -23.78 21.10 3.66
CA SER A 7 -24.48 21.25 4.95
C SER A 7 -23.76 22.16 5.95
N HIS A 8 -22.45 22.37 5.80
CA HIS A 8 -21.63 23.20 6.70
C HIS A 8 -21.37 24.62 6.17
N GLY A 9 -21.85 24.96 4.96
CA GLY A 9 -21.53 26.22 4.27
C GLY A 9 -21.85 27.48 5.07
N LEU A 10 -22.89 27.47 5.90
CA LEU A 10 -23.25 28.62 6.75
C LEU A 10 -22.34 28.78 7.97
N GLN A 11 -21.92 27.69 8.62
CA GLN A 11 -21.09 27.75 9.84
C GLN A 11 -19.61 27.98 9.56
N LEU A 12 -19.11 27.56 8.40
CA LEU A 12 -17.69 27.66 8.04
C LEU A 12 -17.35 28.90 7.20
N SER A 13 -18.36 29.57 6.63
CA SER A 13 -18.22 30.71 5.69
C SER A 13 -17.13 31.73 6.06
N ARG A 14 -17.06 32.16 7.32
CA ARG A 14 -16.10 33.19 7.78
C ARG A 14 -14.75 32.64 8.22
N ARG A 15 -14.59 31.32 8.28
CA ARG A 15 -13.36 30.67 8.75
C ARG A 15 -12.40 30.43 7.61
N LEU A 16 -11.11 30.40 7.93
CA LEU A 16 -10.06 30.01 6.99
C LEU A 16 -10.23 28.54 6.59
N VAL A 17 -10.03 28.25 5.31
CA VAL A 17 -10.11 26.90 4.78
C VAL A 17 -9.07 25.99 5.45
N ALA A 18 -7.84 26.47 5.64
CA ALA A 18 -6.74 25.70 6.23
C ALA A 18 -7.00 25.20 7.65
N THR A 19 -7.68 25.99 8.48
CA THR A 19 -7.93 25.63 9.89
C THR A 19 -9.28 24.96 10.11
N SER A 20 -10.15 24.96 9.09
CA SER A 20 -11.52 24.47 9.19
C SER A 20 -11.79 23.36 8.18
N CYS A 21 -11.20 22.19 8.43
CA CYS A 21 -11.40 20.99 7.63
C CYS A 21 -12.78 20.33 7.92
N PRO A 22 -13.64 20.09 6.90
CA PRO A 22 -14.96 19.49 7.09
C PRO A 22 -14.92 17.95 7.12
N VAL A 23 -13.74 17.34 7.00
CA VAL A 23 -13.55 15.88 6.95
C VAL A 23 -12.53 15.41 7.99
N PRO A 24 -12.64 14.18 8.51
CA PRO A 24 -11.79 13.68 9.58
C PRO A 24 -10.43 13.19 9.04
N ILE A 25 -9.57 14.12 8.61
CA ILE A 25 -8.22 13.83 8.12
C ILE A 25 -7.15 14.61 8.90
N PRO A 26 -5.88 14.15 8.91
CA PRO A 26 -4.80 14.88 9.55
C PRO A 26 -4.64 16.30 9.01
N ARG A 27 -4.46 17.28 9.90
CA ARG A 27 -4.31 18.70 9.53
C ARG A 27 -3.23 18.95 8.49
N ARG A 28 -2.07 18.31 8.65
CA ARG A 28 -0.95 18.46 7.70
C ARG A 28 -1.28 17.94 6.31
N LEU A 29 -2.12 16.92 6.20
CA LEU A 29 -2.58 16.40 4.91
C LEU A 29 -3.56 17.40 4.29
N TRP A 30 -4.53 17.87 5.06
CA TRP A 30 -5.48 18.89 4.63
C TRP A 30 -4.80 20.13 4.04
N GLU A 31 -3.84 20.70 4.77
CA GLU A 31 -3.04 21.87 4.35
C GLU A 31 -2.35 21.64 2.99
N ARG A 32 -1.87 20.42 2.73
CA ARG A 32 -1.24 20.07 1.44
C ARG A 32 -2.26 19.94 0.31
N LEU A 33 -3.41 19.34 0.57
CA LEU A 33 -4.46 19.15 -0.44
C LEU A 33 -5.04 20.49 -0.89
N ILE A 34 -5.27 21.42 0.03
CA ILE A 34 -5.81 22.75 -0.31
C ILE A 34 -4.80 23.57 -1.12
N VAL A 35 -3.50 23.49 -0.80
CA VAL A 35 -2.45 24.14 -1.59
C VAL A 35 -2.36 23.53 -2.98
N ASN A 36 -2.52 22.21 -3.10
CA ASN A 36 -2.44 21.54 -4.40
C ASN A 36 -3.55 22.00 -5.37
N VAL A 37 -4.70 22.43 -4.85
CA VAL A 37 -5.79 23.01 -5.65
C VAL A 37 -5.77 24.53 -5.73
N GLY A 38 -4.70 25.17 -5.25
CA GLY A 38 -4.47 26.62 -5.35
C GLY A 38 -5.21 27.46 -4.32
N ILE A 39 -5.60 26.89 -3.16
CA ILE A 39 -6.17 27.63 -2.04
C ILE A 39 -5.04 28.13 -1.14
N ASP A 40 -4.99 29.44 -0.91
CA ASP A 40 -4.04 30.07 0.02
C ASP A 40 -4.39 29.70 1.47
N GLN A 41 -3.40 29.29 2.25
CA GLN A 41 -3.59 28.81 3.61
C GLN A 41 -3.88 29.91 4.63
N ASP A 42 -3.38 31.12 4.39
CA ASP A 42 -3.39 32.24 5.34
C ASP A 42 -4.56 33.19 5.09
N GLU A 43 -5.02 33.29 3.84
CA GLU A 43 -6.01 34.30 3.45
C GLU A 43 -7.38 33.72 3.09
N THR A 44 -7.44 32.51 2.50
CA THR A 44 -8.68 32.04 1.87
C THR A 44 -9.71 31.58 2.90
N ARG A 45 -10.89 32.22 2.88
CA ARG A 45 -12.05 31.79 3.68
C ARG A 45 -13.00 30.95 2.84
N TRP A 46 -13.80 30.12 3.50
CA TRP A 46 -14.79 29.27 2.83
C TRP A 46 -15.79 30.04 1.96
N ALA A 47 -16.17 31.26 2.35
CA ALA A 47 -17.06 32.10 1.57
C ALA A 47 -16.45 32.58 0.24
N ASP A 48 -15.12 32.63 0.15
CA ASP A 48 -14.38 33.14 -1.01
C ASP A 48 -13.98 32.02 -1.99
N VAL A 49 -14.25 30.75 -1.65
CA VAL A 49 -13.96 29.60 -2.50
C VAL A 49 -15.00 29.50 -3.61
N SER A 50 -14.55 29.60 -4.87
CA SER A 50 -15.44 29.42 -6.02
C SER A 50 -15.95 27.97 -6.12
N ASN A 51 -17.14 27.78 -6.71
CA ASN A 51 -17.66 26.43 -6.99
C ASN A 51 -16.70 25.58 -7.84
N LYS A 52 -15.94 26.22 -8.74
CA LYS A 52 -14.92 25.54 -9.55
C LYS A 52 -13.81 24.98 -8.67
N THR A 53 -13.24 25.81 -7.80
CA THR A 53 -12.19 25.42 -6.84
C THR A 53 -12.69 24.37 -5.86
N LEU A 54 -13.93 24.49 -5.40
CA LEU A 54 -14.57 23.50 -4.54
C LEU A 54 -14.67 22.13 -5.21
N ASN A 55 -15.08 22.08 -6.48
CA ASN A 55 -15.11 20.83 -7.25
C ASN A 55 -13.72 20.22 -7.44
N GLN A 56 -12.69 21.05 -7.66
CA GLN A 56 -11.30 20.60 -7.74
C GLN A 56 -10.83 20.01 -6.40
N LEU A 57 -11.16 20.65 -5.28
CA LEU A 57 -10.84 20.14 -3.94
C LEU A 57 -11.52 18.79 -3.66
N ILE A 58 -12.78 18.64 -4.06
CA ILE A 58 -13.50 17.36 -3.94
C ILE A 58 -12.84 16.28 -4.81
N GLN A 59 -12.44 16.62 -6.04
CA GLN A 59 -11.71 15.69 -6.91
C GLN A 59 -10.37 15.29 -6.31
N GLU A 60 -9.58 16.23 -5.79
CA GLU A 60 -8.30 15.97 -5.13
C GLU A 60 -8.46 15.03 -3.92
N LEU A 61 -9.50 15.24 -3.11
CA LEU A 61 -9.78 14.41 -1.93
C LEU A 61 -10.27 12.99 -2.25
N THR A 62 -10.89 12.79 -3.42
CA THR A 62 -11.55 11.51 -3.76
C THR A 62 -10.87 10.74 -4.88
N GLN A 63 -10.14 11.43 -5.75
CA GLN A 63 -9.54 10.93 -6.99
C GLN A 63 -8.22 11.64 -7.32
N GLY A 64 -7.47 12.10 -6.31
CA GLY A 64 -6.14 12.69 -6.48
C GLY A 64 -5.20 11.71 -7.21
N GLN A 65 -4.51 12.21 -8.24
CA GLN A 65 -3.56 11.42 -9.02
C GLN A 65 -2.14 11.89 -8.73
N TYR A 66 -1.31 10.99 -8.22
CA TYR A 66 0.07 11.30 -7.85
C TYR A 66 1.03 10.45 -8.67
N THR A 67 1.94 11.11 -9.38
CA THR A 67 3.00 10.41 -10.11
C THR A 67 4.06 9.94 -9.11
N ILE A 68 4.28 8.63 -9.05
CA ILE A 68 5.30 8.02 -8.19
C ILE A 68 6.62 7.99 -8.98
N SER A 69 7.58 8.84 -8.59
CA SER A 69 8.87 9.00 -9.29
C SER A 69 9.99 8.09 -8.78
N GLY A 70 9.76 7.27 -7.76
CA GLY A 70 10.75 6.34 -7.24
C GLY A 70 10.27 5.54 -6.03
N LYS A 71 11.06 4.53 -5.64
CA LYS A 71 10.88 3.77 -4.39
C LYS A 71 11.58 4.50 -3.25
N GLY A 72 11.03 4.43 -2.03
CA GLY A 72 11.60 5.10 -0.85
C GLY A 72 13.03 4.64 -0.52
N ILE A 73 13.79 5.53 0.14
CA ILE A 73 15.21 5.36 0.48
C ILE A 73 15.42 4.37 1.64
N PHE A 74 14.38 4.13 2.45
CA PHE A 74 14.39 3.15 3.54
C PHE A 74 14.08 1.76 2.98
N LYS A 75 15.05 1.16 2.30
CA LYS A 75 15.05 -0.24 1.89
C LYS A 75 15.31 -1.14 3.11
N GLU A 76 14.27 -1.40 3.89
CA GLU A 76 14.16 -2.71 4.53
C GLU A 76 13.31 -3.55 3.58
N GLU A 77 13.96 -4.14 2.57
CA GLU A 77 13.31 -5.13 1.71
C GLU A 77 13.04 -6.36 2.58
N PHE A 78 11.82 -6.47 3.11
CA PHE A 78 11.43 -7.56 4.00
C PHE A 78 11.24 -8.90 3.26
N VAL A 79 11.21 -8.89 1.92
CA VAL A 79 10.93 -10.07 1.09
C VAL A 79 11.65 -9.92 -0.24
N THR A 80 12.24 -11.01 -0.71
CA THR A 80 12.81 -11.12 -2.05
C THR A 80 11.72 -11.53 -3.03
N CYS A 81 11.42 -10.74 -4.06
CA CYS A 81 10.55 -11.18 -5.15
C CYS A 81 11.36 -12.03 -6.15
N GLY A 82 10.85 -13.21 -6.49
CA GLY A 82 11.51 -14.18 -7.37
C GLY A 82 12.14 -15.34 -6.61
N GLY A 83 12.69 -16.31 -7.35
CA GLY A 83 13.32 -17.49 -6.76
C GLY A 83 13.43 -18.63 -7.76
N ILE A 84 13.61 -19.84 -7.26
CA ILE A 84 13.60 -21.04 -8.09
C ILE A 84 12.18 -21.29 -8.58
N LYS A 85 12.05 -21.46 -9.91
CA LYS A 85 10.76 -21.69 -10.55
C LYS A 85 10.11 -22.94 -9.97
N LEU A 86 8.84 -22.80 -9.59
CA LEU A 86 8.02 -23.86 -8.99
C LEU A 86 7.97 -25.14 -9.84
N ASN A 87 8.03 -25.03 -11.17
CA ASN A 87 8.04 -26.19 -12.07
C ASN A 87 9.36 -26.98 -12.07
N GLN A 88 10.41 -26.51 -11.40
CA GLN A 88 11.69 -27.21 -11.21
C GLN A 88 11.74 -28.00 -9.92
N VAL A 89 10.66 -28.00 -9.12
CA VAL A 89 10.58 -28.65 -7.82
C VAL A 89 9.42 -29.63 -7.82
N ASP A 90 9.58 -30.77 -7.16
CA ASP A 90 8.46 -31.65 -6.85
C ASP A 90 7.79 -31.20 -5.55
N PHE A 91 6.55 -30.74 -5.61
CA PHE A 91 5.85 -30.21 -4.43
C PHE A 91 5.47 -31.27 -3.38
N LYS A 92 5.58 -32.56 -3.69
CA LYS A 92 5.33 -33.62 -2.72
C LYS A 92 6.56 -33.89 -1.86
N THR A 93 7.75 -33.83 -2.46
CA THR A 93 9.02 -34.16 -1.79
C THR A 93 9.91 -32.96 -1.54
N MET A 94 9.62 -31.84 -2.20
CA MET A 94 10.46 -30.65 -2.32
C MET A 94 11.83 -30.89 -2.98
N GLU A 95 11.98 -32.01 -3.68
CA GLU A 95 13.21 -32.35 -4.40
C GLU A 95 13.32 -31.58 -5.73
N SER A 96 14.54 -31.20 -6.11
CA SER A 96 14.83 -30.62 -7.41
C SER A 96 14.61 -31.64 -8.52
N ARG A 97 13.82 -31.25 -9.53
CA ARG A 97 13.63 -32.04 -10.75
C ARG A 97 14.86 -32.06 -11.66
N GLN A 98 15.87 -31.22 -11.37
CA GLN A 98 17.10 -31.09 -12.15
C GLN A 98 18.30 -31.75 -11.49
N CYS A 99 18.27 -31.89 -10.16
CA CYS A 99 19.37 -32.45 -9.37
C CYS A 99 18.81 -33.40 -8.31
N PRO A 100 18.78 -34.72 -8.57
CA PRO A 100 18.35 -35.71 -7.58
C PRO A 100 19.17 -35.61 -6.29
N GLY A 101 18.50 -35.71 -5.15
CA GLY A 101 19.08 -35.55 -3.81
C GLY A 101 19.22 -34.11 -3.32
N LEU A 102 18.90 -33.10 -4.15
CA LEU A 102 18.85 -31.69 -3.73
C LEU A 102 17.40 -31.30 -3.37
N TYR A 103 17.19 -30.74 -2.18
CA TYR A 103 15.88 -30.30 -1.69
C TYR A 103 15.84 -28.79 -1.48
N LEU A 104 14.69 -28.18 -1.79
CA LEU A 104 14.53 -26.73 -1.81
C LEU A 104 13.27 -26.34 -1.03
N ALA A 105 13.39 -25.43 -0.06
CA ALA A 105 12.30 -25.00 0.80
C ALA A 105 12.47 -23.53 1.23
N GLY A 106 11.38 -22.89 1.62
CA GLY A 106 11.38 -21.49 2.08
C GLY A 106 11.51 -20.47 0.97
N GLU A 107 12.01 -19.29 1.32
CA GLU A 107 12.04 -18.07 0.49
C GLU A 107 12.93 -18.20 -0.76
N ILE A 108 13.71 -19.28 -0.90
CA ILE A 108 14.45 -19.54 -2.14
C ILE A 108 13.54 -19.94 -3.30
N LEU A 109 12.32 -20.40 -3.01
CA LEU A 109 11.31 -20.74 -4.01
C LEU A 109 10.58 -19.48 -4.46
N ASP A 110 10.18 -19.45 -5.73
CA ASP A 110 9.39 -18.37 -6.32
C ASP A 110 7.93 -18.38 -5.81
N ILE A 111 7.74 -18.13 -4.51
CA ILE A 111 6.47 -18.11 -3.79
C ILE A 111 6.31 -16.74 -3.12
N ASP A 112 5.48 -15.89 -3.71
CA ASP A 112 5.13 -14.59 -3.13
C ASP A 112 3.87 -14.70 -2.26
N GLY A 113 4.05 -14.65 -0.93
CA GLY A 113 2.93 -14.51 0.00
C GLY A 113 2.49 -13.05 0.15
N VAL A 114 1.17 -12.82 0.23
CA VAL A 114 0.66 -11.51 0.71
C VAL A 114 1.13 -11.28 2.15
N THR A 115 1.28 -10.01 2.56
CA THR A 115 1.67 -9.67 3.94
C THR A 115 0.67 -10.24 4.95
N GLY A 116 1.14 -10.71 6.10
CA GLY A 116 0.29 -11.31 7.14
C GLY A 116 0.64 -12.74 7.57
N GLY A 117 1.89 -13.17 7.40
CA GLY A 117 2.39 -14.47 7.88
C GLY A 117 2.42 -15.59 6.84
N PHE A 118 1.97 -15.35 5.61
CA PHE A 118 1.96 -16.34 4.53
C PHE A 118 3.37 -16.82 4.12
N ASN A 119 4.38 -15.93 4.19
CA ASN A 119 5.77 -16.31 3.93
C ASN A 119 6.28 -17.32 4.97
N PHE A 120 5.94 -17.13 6.25
CA PHE A 120 6.26 -18.09 7.30
C PHE A 120 5.52 -19.41 7.09
N GLN A 121 4.23 -19.38 6.78
CA GLN A 121 3.47 -20.59 6.50
C GLN A 121 4.07 -21.38 5.33
N SER A 122 4.49 -20.71 4.26
CA SER A 122 5.19 -21.32 3.13
C SER A 122 6.53 -21.96 3.56
N ALA A 123 7.34 -21.23 4.33
CA ALA A 123 8.62 -21.73 4.82
C ALA A 123 8.47 -22.98 5.70
N TRP A 124 7.52 -22.98 6.66
CA TRP A 124 7.27 -24.13 7.52
C TRP A 124 6.74 -25.33 6.75
N THR A 125 5.78 -25.12 5.86
CA THR A 125 5.16 -26.22 5.10
C THR A 125 6.16 -26.89 4.17
N THR A 126 6.93 -26.10 3.42
CA THR A 126 7.93 -26.62 2.48
C THR A 126 9.10 -27.28 3.20
N GLY A 127 9.56 -26.70 4.31
CA GLY A 127 10.63 -27.30 5.14
C GLY A 127 10.23 -28.64 5.73
N TRP A 128 8.98 -28.76 6.21
CA TRP A 128 8.44 -30.01 6.75
C TRP A 128 8.35 -31.12 5.69
N LEU A 129 7.89 -30.80 4.48
CA LEU A 129 7.81 -31.75 3.37
C LEU A 129 9.20 -32.22 2.92
N ALA A 130 10.16 -31.30 2.78
CA ALA A 130 11.54 -31.61 2.45
C ALA A 130 12.17 -32.56 3.49
N GLY A 131 12.04 -32.23 4.78
CA GLY A 131 12.59 -33.03 5.86
C GLY A 131 12.00 -34.45 5.93
N GLN A 132 10.70 -34.60 5.74
CA GLN A 132 10.05 -35.93 5.67
C GLN A 132 10.54 -36.75 4.48
N ALA A 133 10.68 -36.13 3.30
CA ALA A 133 11.15 -36.83 2.11
C ALA A 133 12.60 -37.32 2.27
N MET A 134 13.47 -36.48 2.85
CA MET A 134 14.85 -36.84 3.15
C MET A 134 14.93 -38.01 4.16
N GLY A 135 14.12 -37.98 5.22
CA GLY A 135 14.10 -39.02 6.25
C GLY A 135 13.45 -40.33 5.82
N ALA A 136 12.63 -40.34 4.77
CA ALA A 136 12.05 -41.56 4.21
C ALA A 136 13.01 -42.31 3.24
N MET A 137 14.12 -41.67 2.85
CA MET A 137 15.15 -42.26 1.97
C MET A 137 16.31 -42.92 2.75
N SER A 138 16.29 -42.86 4.08
CA SER A 138 17.22 -43.56 4.99
C SER A 138 16.62 -44.86 5.52
#